data_AF-A0A7L1EN36-F1
#
_entry.id   AF-A0A7L1EN36-F1
#
_cell.length_a   1.000
_cell.length_b   1.000
_cell.length_c   1.000
_cell.angle_alpha   90.00
_cell.angle_beta   90.00
_cell.angle_gamma   90.00
#
_symmetry.space_group_name_H-M   'P 1'
#
loop_
_entity.id
_entity.type
_entity.pdbx_description
1 polymer ?
#
loop_
_entity_poly.entity_id
_entity_poly.type
_entity_poly.pdbx_seq_one_letter_code
_entity_poly.pdbx_strand_id
1 'polypeptide(L)' 'GTENFQFECKPCRNGSYSSSRNSQCRNWTDCESSGYVTLRAGNSTHNSVC' A
#
# COMPACT_ATOMS: atom_id res chain seq x y z
N GLY A 1 33.01 0.09 -3.91
CA GLY A 1 32.25 -0.83 -3.05
C GLY A 1 30.92 -1.07 -3.70
N THR A 2 30.52 -2.32 -3.89
CA THR A 2 29.19 -2.66 -4.41
C THR A 2 28.21 -2.72 -3.24
N GLU A 3 27.38 -1.69 -3.12
CA GLU A 3 26.34 -1.63 -2.10
C GLU A 3 25.22 -2.61 -2.51
N ASN A 4 25.12 -3.73 -1.79
CA ASN A 4 24.05 -4.70 -2.00
C ASN A 4 22.79 -4.16 -1.32
N PHE A 5 21.92 -3.51 -2.09
CA PHE A 5 20.57 -3.16 -1.63
C PHE A 5 19.72 -4.43 -1.63
N GLN A 6 19.78 -5.19 -0.55
CA GLN A 6 18.91 -6.33 -0.33
C GLN A 6 17.49 -5.81 -0.03
N PHE A 7 16.62 -5.81 -1.03
CA PHE A 7 15.22 -5.49 -0.85
C PHE A 7 14.50 -6.68 -0.21
N GLU A 8 14.44 -6.70 1.12
CA GLU A 8 13.61 -7.65 1.85
C GLU A 8 12.13 -7.31 1.65
N CYS A 9 11.36 -8.27 1.14
CA CYS A 9 9.91 -8.15 1.05
C CYS A 9 9.31 -8.24 2.45
N LYS A 10 8.96 -7.08 3.03
CA LYS A 10 8.17 -7.01 4.25
C LYS A 10 6.68 -6.84 3.92
N PRO A 11 5.78 -7.42 4.72
CA PRO A 11 4.35 -7.17 4.57
C PRO A 11 4.06 -5.67 4.73
N CYS A 12 3.22 -5.13 3.85
CA CYS A 12 2.82 -3.73 3.92
C CYS A 12 2.06 -3.45 5.22
N ARG A 13 2.42 -2.35 5.89
CA ARG A 13 1.75 -1.89 7.11
C ARG A 13 0.31 -1.48 6.81
N ASN A 14 -0.53 -1.56 7.84
CA ASN A 14 -1.88 -1.02 7.82
C ASN A 14 -1.83 0.47 7.40
N GLY A 15 -2.60 0.85 6.38
CA GLY A 15 -2.48 2.15 5.70
C GLY A 15 -1.75 2.10 4.35
N SER A 16 -1.13 0.97 4.01
CA SER A 16 -0.45 0.76 2.73
C SER A 16 -0.79 -0.61 2.12
N TYR A 17 -0.83 -0.66 0.80
CA TYR A 17 -1.12 -1.85 0.02
C TYR A 17 -0.06 -2.06 -1.07
N SER A 18 0.10 -3.32 -1.48
CA SER A 18 0.87 -3.67 -2.66
C SER A 18 0.10 -4.76 -3.41
N SER A 19 -0.39 -4.44 -4.60
CA SER A 19 -1.13 -5.38 -5.44
C SER A 19 -0.22 -6.36 -6.20
N SER A 20 1.08 -6.05 -6.30
CA SER A 20 2.04 -6.78 -7.12
C SER A 20 3.22 -7.28 -6.31
N ARG A 21 3.63 -8.54 -6.54
CA ARG A 21 4.83 -9.13 -5.91
C ARG A 21 6.05 -8.27 -6.25
N ASN A 22 6.90 -8.03 -5.25
CA ASN A 22 8.07 -7.13 -5.33
C ASN A 22 7.76 -5.66 -5.64
N SER A 23 6.54 -5.20 -5.40
CA SER A 23 6.20 -3.78 -5.54
C SER A 23 6.25 -3.07 -4.20
N GLN A 24 6.70 -1.81 -4.23
CA GLN A 24 6.69 -0.93 -3.07
C GLN A 24 5.27 -0.78 -2.53
N CYS A 25 5.14 -0.78 -1.21
CA CYS A 25 3.87 -0.49 -0.56
C CYS A 25 3.45 0.95 -0.88
N ARG A 26 2.30 1.10 -1.52
CA ARG A 26 1.66 2.39 -1.78
C ARG A 26 0.67 2.69 -0.67
N ASN A 27 0.55 3.94 -0.27
CA ASN A 27 -0.51 4.34 0.66
C ASN A 27 -1.88 4.08 0.03
N TRP A 28 -2.86 3.76 0.88
CA TRP A 28 -4.24 3.64 0.43
C TRP A 28 -4.76 4.97 -0.09
N THR A 29 -5.76 4.90 -0.98
CA THR A 29 -6.50 6.08 -1.40
C THR A 29 -7.27 6.66 -0.22
N ASP A 30 -7.05 7.95 0.02
CA ASP A 30 -7.80 8.71 1.02
C ASP A 30 -9.12 9.21 0.41
N CYS A 31 -10.20 8.52 0.76
CA CYS A 31 -11.53 8.83 0.26
C CYS A 31 -12.03 10.17 0.80
N GLU A 32 -11.72 10.49 2.06
CA GLU A 32 -12.17 11.71 2.73
C GLU A 32 -11.59 12.96 2.08
N SER A 33 -10.30 12.94 1.72
CA SER A 33 -9.64 14.01 0.96
C SER A 33 -10.28 14.24 -0.40
N SER A 34 -10.97 13.23 -0.95
CA SER A 34 -11.71 13.32 -2.20
C SER A 34 -13.20 13.64 -1.99
N GLY A 35 -13.65 13.80 -0.75
CA GLY A 35 -15.05 14.04 -0.38
C GLY A 35 -15.94 12.79 -0.42
N TYR A 36 -15.35 11.59 -0.52
CA TYR A 36 -16.04 10.32 -0.51
C TYR A 36 -15.90 9.62 0.85
N VAL A 37 -16.87 8.77 1.16
CA VAL A 37 -16.80 7.88 2.32
C VAL A 37 -16.08 6.59 1.92
N THR A 38 -15.16 6.13 2.77
CA THR A 38 -14.49 4.84 2.57
C THR A 38 -15.51 3.71 2.69
N LEU A 39 -15.93 3.15 1.56
CA LEU A 39 -16.84 2.00 1.52
C LEU A 39 -16.15 0.73 2.00
N ARG A 40 -14.87 0.57 1.66
CA ARG A 40 -14.08 -0.60 2.06
C ARG A 40 -12.64 -0.20 2.35
N ALA A 41 -12.20 -0.44 3.58
CA ALA A 41 -10.83 -0.19 3.96
C ALA A 41 -9.86 -1.04 3.12
N GLY A 42 -8.75 -0.43 2.70
CA GLY A 42 -7.66 -1.13 2.08
C GLY A 42 -7.06 -2.18 3.01
N ASN A 43 -6.24 -3.06 2.46
CA ASN A 43 -5.46 -4.06 3.19
C ASN A 43 -4.04 -4.09 2.63
N SER A 44 -3.17 -4.95 3.16
CA SER A 44 -1.79 -5.07 2.66
C SER A 44 -1.69 -5.45 1.17
N THR A 45 -2.77 -6.01 0.60
CA THR A 45 -2.84 -6.48 -0.80
C THR A 45 -3.79 -5.69 -1.69
N HIS A 46 -4.76 -4.96 -1.13
CA HIS A 46 -5.79 -4.23 -1.88
C HIS A 46 -5.89 -2.78 -1.42
N ASN A 47 -6.18 -1.88 -2.36
CA ASN A 47 -6.41 -0.47 -2.03
C ASN A 47 -7.74 -0.26 -1.27
N SER A 48 -7.87 0.89 -0.62
CA SER A 48 -9.17 1.38 -0.13
C SER A 48 -10.11 1.65 -1.31
N VAL A 49 -11.39 1.33 -1.11
CA VAL A 49 -12.47 1.61 -2.06
C VAL A 49 -13.35 2.71 -1.47
N CYS A 50 -13.42 3.80 -2.23
CA CYS A 50 -14.49 4.78 -2.23
C CYS A 50 -15.42 4.43 -3.42
#